data_AF-A0A1D2X3F2-F1
#
_entry.id   AF-A0A1D2X3F2-F1
#
_cell.length_a   1.000
_cell.length_b   1.000
_cell.length_c   1.000
_cell.angle_alpha   90.00
_cell.angle_beta   90.00
_cell.angle_gamma   90.00
#
_symmetry.space_group_name_H-M   'P 1'
#
loop_
_entity.id
_entity.type
_entity.pdbx_description
1 polymer ?
#
loop_
_entity_poly.entity_id
_entity_poly.type
_entity_poly.pdbx_seq_one_letter_code
_entity_poly.pdbx_strand_id
1 'polypeptide(L)'
;MVELLAPARDKRSVSAAINNDADAVYVGITDYNMRANVANINIDDIKDISQQCHDNDKQLYVCTNTIVTDAQLEKYSKQLVKLEQYDVDALIISDMGMINVANKTSIPLHLSVQANITNTESLKLYKELGITRAVLSRELSLDNIKQIKKNSPIEIETFVHGAMCVAISGRCFLSSYFYDRNANCGECLQPCRQEWVLKSTEEKEVILTTPENNSIEHSRLLSPRDLCLIEHIPDLMDAKIDAFKLEGRARAADYVATVTNCYRSAIDLYESGKWDEYSDELLPNWKHELSSVFNRGFDTGFYYRTPKKTSFDNKATYKKLDIGQVTNFYKKINVAEIKLWADLKIGDTLIIQGNKTGSITEEVKSMQVDGKSVKEASNKYVGIKIKGIVRENDHVYKKVPINEE
;
A
#
# COMPACT_ATOMS: atom_id res chain seq x y z
N MET A 1 6.07 -13.82 -15.94
CA MET A 1 5.84 -13.60 -14.50
C MET A 1 5.27 -12.20 -14.37
N VAL A 2 4.18 -12.04 -13.63
CA VAL A 2 3.62 -10.72 -13.34
C VAL A 2 4.48 -10.04 -12.29
N GLU A 3 4.70 -8.73 -12.41
CA GLU A 3 5.40 -7.96 -11.39
C GLU A 3 4.43 -7.59 -10.25
N LEU A 4 4.79 -7.86 -8.99
CA LEU A 4 4.09 -7.37 -7.81
C LEU A 4 4.72 -6.07 -7.30
N LEU A 5 4.00 -4.96 -7.48
CA LEU A 5 4.43 -3.62 -7.10
C LEU A 5 3.83 -3.19 -5.76
N ALA A 6 4.67 -3.11 -4.72
CA ALA A 6 4.26 -2.82 -3.35
C ALA A 6 4.48 -1.35 -2.92
N PRO A 7 3.56 -0.75 -2.14
CA PRO A 7 3.67 0.63 -1.69
C PRO A 7 4.60 0.77 -0.49
N ALA A 8 5.30 1.90 -0.39
CA ALA A 8 6.01 2.26 0.82
C ALA A 8 5.82 3.73 1.23
N ARG A 9 5.44 3.93 2.49
CA ARG A 9 5.30 5.25 3.13
C ARG A 9 6.63 5.80 3.64
N ASP A 10 7.43 4.91 4.18
CA ASP A 10 8.68 5.18 4.89
C ASP A 10 9.64 3.98 4.73
N LYS A 11 10.88 4.11 5.25
CA LYS A 11 11.91 3.07 5.15
C LYS A 11 11.50 1.73 5.79
N ARG A 12 10.62 1.74 6.81
CA ARG A 12 10.11 0.51 7.41
C ARG A 12 9.17 -0.19 6.43
N SER A 13 8.31 0.56 5.75
CA SER A 13 7.46 0.00 4.69
C SER A 13 8.26 -0.52 3.50
N VAL A 14 9.37 0.13 3.12
CA VAL A 14 10.29 -0.39 2.07
C VAL A 14 10.80 -1.77 2.46
N SER A 15 11.43 -1.88 3.64
CA SER A 15 11.93 -3.16 4.14
C SER A 15 10.82 -4.20 4.28
N ALA A 16 9.61 -3.80 4.66
CA ALA A 16 8.47 -4.71 4.75
C ALA A 16 8.06 -5.25 3.38
N ALA A 17 8.06 -4.43 2.33
CA ALA A 17 7.77 -4.89 0.96
C ALA A 17 8.85 -5.85 0.46
N ILE A 18 10.14 -5.51 0.62
CA ILE A 18 11.27 -6.34 0.19
C ILE A 18 11.24 -7.70 0.90
N ASN A 19 11.09 -7.71 2.24
CA ASN A 19 11.12 -8.93 3.04
C ASN A 19 9.90 -9.85 2.83
N ASN A 20 8.86 -9.37 2.12
CA ASN A 20 7.69 -10.16 1.76
C ASN A 20 7.61 -10.35 0.24
N ASP A 21 8.77 -10.30 -0.43
CA ASP A 21 8.98 -10.71 -1.82
C ASP A 21 8.17 -9.92 -2.86
N ALA A 22 7.97 -8.61 -2.63
CA ALA A 22 7.61 -7.72 -3.74
C ALA A 22 8.70 -7.78 -4.83
N ASP A 23 8.32 -7.65 -6.10
CA ASP A 23 9.27 -7.54 -7.23
C ASP A 23 9.79 -6.10 -7.35
N ALA A 24 8.92 -5.14 -7.05
CA ALA A 24 9.23 -3.73 -7.05
C ALA A 24 8.57 -3.00 -5.88
N VAL A 25 9.20 -1.93 -5.41
CA VAL A 25 8.68 -1.06 -4.35
C VAL A 25 8.47 0.33 -4.94
N TYR A 26 7.32 0.96 -4.66
CA TYR A 26 7.11 2.36 -5.00
C TYR A 26 7.00 3.29 -3.79
N VAL A 27 7.76 4.38 -3.85
CA VAL A 27 7.79 5.45 -2.85
C VAL A 27 7.36 6.76 -3.47
N GLY A 28 7.02 7.75 -2.65
CA GLY A 28 6.80 9.12 -3.11
C GLY A 28 7.86 10.02 -2.51
N ILE A 29 8.41 10.96 -3.29
CA ILE A 29 9.28 12.00 -2.76
C ILE A 29 8.46 13.20 -2.31
N THR A 30 8.91 13.88 -1.25
CA THR A 30 8.33 15.11 -0.73
C THR A 30 8.03 16.12 -1.84
N ASP A 31 6.90 16.84 -1.73
CA ASP A 31 6.38 17.86 -2.66
C ASP A 31 5.92 17.39 -4.05
N TYR A 32 6.31 16.21 -4.53
CA TYR A 32 6.02 15.78 -5.90
C TYR A 32 5.06 14.58 -6.01
N ASN A 33 4.39 14.18 -4.93
CA ASN A 33 3.51 13.02 -4.97
C ASN A 33 2.16 13.23 -4.25
N MET A 34 1.13 12.48 -4.67
CA MET A 34 -0.24 12.57 -4.13
C MET A 34 -0.41 12.24 -2.62
N ARG A 35 0.65 11.86 -1.92
CA ARG A 35 0.66 11.47 -0.51
C ARG A 35 1.79 12.18 0.25
N ALA A 36 2.22 13.35 -0.20
CA ALA A 36 3.29 14.13 0.42
C ALA A 36 3.10 14.32 1.94
N ASN A 37 1.86 14.51 2.42
CA ASN A 37 1.58 14.76 3.85
C ASN A 37 1.80 13.55 4.78
N VAL A 38 2.00 12.35 4.23
CA VAL A 38 2.22 11.11 5.00
C VAL A 38 3.52 10.41 4.63
N ALA A 39 4.21 10.89 3.58
CA ALA A 39 5.48 10.34 3.15
C ALA A 39 6.63 10.97 3.96
N ASN A 40 7.48 10.13 4.54
CA ASN A 40 8.67 10.55 5.27
C ASN A 40 9.95 10.21 4.48
N ILE A 41 9.90 10.33 3.14
CA ILE A 41 11.01 9.98 2.25
C ILE A 41 11.40 11.24 1.49
N ASN A 42 12.57 11.77 1.83
CA ASN A 42 13.17 12.89 1.13
C ASN A 42 14.00 12.38 -0.05
N ILE A 43 14.40 13.29 -0.95
CA ILE A 43 15.19 12.92 -2.12
C ILE A 43 16.49 12.20 -1.75
N ASP A 44 17.16 12.62 -0.67
CA ASP A 44 18.44 12.04 -0.28
C ASP A 44 18.29 10.64 0.33
N ASP A 45 17.09 10.27 0.79
CA ASP A 45 16.78 8.90 1.22
C ASP A 45 16.68 7.92 0.04
N ILE A 46 16.39 8.41 -1.17
CA ILE A 46 16.18 7.58 -2.37
C ILE A 46 17.44 6.79 -2.72
N LYS A 47 18.64 7.38 -2.53
CA LYS A 47 19.90 6.67 -2.77
C LYS A 47 20.01 5.39 -1.94
N ASP A 48 19.76 5.50 -0.64
CA ASP A 48 19.83 4.35 0.27
C ASP A 48 18.73 3.32 -0.02
N ILE A 49 17.53 3.80 -0.36
CA ILE A 49 16.39 2.92 -0.69
C ILE A 49 16.64 2.17 -2.00
N SER A 50 17.18 2.85 -3.02
CA SER A 50 17.52 2.24 -4.32
C SER A 50 18.53 1.14 -4.14
N GLN A 51 19.65 1.45 -3.44
CA GLN A 51 20.65 0.45 -3.10
C GLN A 51 20.06 -0.73 -2.32
N GLN A 52 19.18 -0.47 -1.35
CA GLN A 52 18.53 -1.53 -0.59
C GLN A 52 17.65 -2.43 -1.47
N CYS A 53 16.90 -1.86 -2.41
CA CYS A 53 16.10 -2.62 -3.37
C CYS A 53 17.01 -3.50 -4.23
N HIS A 54 18.05 -2.93 -4.85
CA HIS A 54 18.96 -3.65 -5.74
C HIS A 54 19.78 -4.71 -5.02
N ASP A 55 20.21 -4.47 -3.78
CA ASP A 55 20.89 -5.47 -2.93
C ASP A 55 20.03 -6.72 -2.67
N ASN A 56 18.72 -6.63 -2.90
CA ASN A 56 17.74 -7.73 -2.76
C ASN A 56 17.08 -8.10 -4.09
N ASP A 57 17.69 -7.73 -5.23
CA ASP A 57 17.20 -7.99 -6.59
C ASP A 57 15.79 -7.42 -6.85
N LYS A 58 15.43 -6.30 -6.21
CA LYS A 58 14.13 -5.62 -6.35
C LYS A 58 14.29 -4.28 -7.04
N GLN A 59 13.23 -3.80 -7.70
CA GLN A 59 13.22 -2.49 -8.36
C GLN A 59 12.64 -1.38 -7.48
N LEU A 60 13.09 -0.14 -7.68
CA LEU A 60 12.57 1.05 -7.03
C LEU A 60 11.87 1.98 -8.02
N TYR A 61 10.57 2.22 -7.81
CA TYR A 61 9.81 3.22 -8.56
C TYR A 61 9.51 4.46 -7.72
N VAL A 62 9.78 5.64 -8.27
CA VAL A 62 9.56 6.91 -7.57
C VAL A 62 8.34 7.63 -8.13
N CYS A 63 7.36 7.89 -7.27
CA CYS A 63 6.15 8.62 -7.64
C CYS A 63 6.41 10.12 -7.65
N THR A 64 6.22 10.70 -8.84
CA THR A 64 6.25 12.15 -9.11
C THR A 64 4.91 12.59 -9.71
N ASN A 65 3.83 11.96 -9.22
CA ASN A 65 2.48 12.08 -9.74
C ASN A 65 1.70 13.21 -9.05
N THR A 66 2.13 14.44 -9.25
CA THR A 66 1.39 15.64 -8.80
C THR A 66 1.25 16.62 -9.96
N ILE A 67 0.38 17.61 -9.79
CA ILE A 67 0.33 18.77 -10.68
C ILE A 67 1.27 19.84 -10.11
N VAL A 68 2.06 20.46 -10.99
CA VAL A 68 3.10 21.43 -10.62
C VAL A 68 2.91 22.76 -11.33
N THR A 69 3.35 23.84 -10.69
CA THR A 69 3.53 25.16 -11.31
C THR A 69 4.88 25.23 -12.04
N ASP A 70 5.08 26.23 -12.90
CA ASP A 70 6.37 26.45 -13.61
C ASP A 70 7.57 26.49 -12.65
N ALA A 71 7.44 27.22 -11.53
CA ALA A 71 8.48 27.30 -10.51
C ALA A 71 8.77 25.94 -9.84
N GLN A 72 7.77 25.08 -9.70
CA GLN A 72 7.95 23.72 -9.19
C GLN A 72 8.56 22.79 -10.24
N LEU A 73 8.25 22.98 -11.53
CA LEU A 73 8.81 22.22 -12.65
C LEU A 73 10.31 22.50 -12.85
N GLU A 74 10.74 23.75 -12.67
CA GLU A 74 12.17 24.11 -12.66
C GLU A 74 12.93 23.39 -11.53
N LYS A 75 12.34 23.33 -10.34
CA LYS A 75 12.90 22.60 -9.19
C LYS A 75 12.90 21.08 -9.45
N TYR A 76 11.83 20.57 -10.05
CA TYR A 76 11.70 19.14 -10.40
C TYR A 76 12.82 18.70 -11.35
N SER A 77 13.16 19.53 -12.33
CA SER A 77 14.26 19.28 -13.27
C SER A 77 15.60 19.03 -12.56
N LYS A 78 15.86 19.69 -11.44
CA LYS A 78 17.06 19.47 -10.62
C LYS A 78 16.99 18.16 -9.83
N GLN A 79 15.79 17.76 -9.39
CA GLN A 79 15.60 16.49 -8.68
C GLN A 79 15.76 15.29 -9.62
N LEU A 80 15.33 15.42 -10.88
CA LEU A 80 15.49 14.37 -11.90
C LEU A 80 16.95 13.95 -12.09
N VAL A 81 17.89 14.91 -12.09
CA VAL A 81 19.34 14.61 -12.18
C VAL A 81 19.79 13.73 -11.01
N LYS A 82 19.28 14.00 -9.79
CA LYS A 82 19.58 13.16 -8.63
C LYS A 82 18.96 11.78 -8.74
N LEU A 83 17.69 11.69 -9.16
CA LEU A 83 16.99 10.40 -9.30
C LEU A 83 17.70 9.49 -10.30
N GLU A 84 18.22 10.05 -11.40
CA GLU A 84 19.00 9.31 -12.39
C GLU A 84 20.34 8.82 -11.79
N GLN A 85 21.03 9.67 -11.03
CA GLN A 85 22.27 9.30 -10.31
C GLN A 85 22.06 8.27 -9.21
N TYR A 86 20.84 8.18 -8.66
CA TYR A 86 20.47 7.23 -7.61
C TYR A 86 19.92 5.92 -8.18
N ASP A 87 20.01 5.73 -9.50
CA ASP A 87 19.64 4.50 -10.19
C ASP A 87 18.18 4.10 -9.96
N VAL A 88 17.27 5.08 -10.05
CA VAL A 88 15.83 4.80 -9.95
C VAL A 88 15.34 4.07 -11.19
N ASP A 89 14.66 2.94 -11.01
CA ASP A 89 14.22 2.06 -12.11
C ASP A 89 13.06 2.63 -12.94
N ALA A 90 12.17 3.44 -12.34
CA ALA A 90 11.11 4.13 -13.07
C ALA A 90 10.50 5.31 -12.29
N LEU A 91 9.91 6.26 -13.01
CA LEU A 91 9.08 7.33 -12.43
C LEU A 91 7.60 7.07 -12.67
N ILE A 92 6.80 7.10 -11.60
CA ILE A 92 5.33 7.07 -11.71
C ILE A 92 4.80 8.50 -11.77
N ILE A 93 4.35 8.92 -12.96
CA ILE A 93 4.14 10.34 -13.32
C ILE A 93 2.79 10.55 -14.04
N SER A 94 2.23 11.75 -13.99
CA SER A 94 0.95 12.06 -14.68
C SER A 94 0.88 13.41 -15.37
N ASP A 95 1.58 14.43 -14.87
CA ASP A 95 1.54 15.76 -15.46
C ASP A 95 2.30 15.82 -16.80
N MET A 96 1.68 16.41 -17.82
CA MET A 96 2.24 16.44 -19.19
C MET A 96 3.53 17.27 -19.27
N GLY A 97 3.62 18.37 -18.51
CA GLY A 97 4.83 19.18 -18.44
C GLY A 97 5.96 18.42 -17.78
N MET A 98 5.66 17.72 -16.68
CA MET A 98 6.62 16.84 -16.01
C MET A 98 7.05 15.67 -16.89
N ILE A 99 6.15 15.05 -17.66
CA ILE A 99 6.49 13.97 -18.62
C ILE A 99 7.49 14.51 -19.65
N ASN A 100 7.18 15.66 -20.27
CA ASN A 100 8.06 16.27 -21.27
C ASN A 100 9.46 16.62 -20.73
N VAL A 101 9.55 17.02 -19.46
CA VAL A 101 10.84 17.28 -18.81
C VAL A 101 11.56 15.98 -18.45
N ALA A 102 10.86 15.01 -17.86
CA ALA A 102 11.43 13.73 -17.41
C ALA A 102 11.89 12.85 -18.56
N ASN A 103 11.25 12.96 -19.74
CA ASN A 103 11.62 12.22 -20.95
C ASN A 103 13.01 12.60 -21.51
N LYS A 104 13.67 13.60 -20.93
CA LYS A 104 15.07 13.97 -21.24
C LYS A 104 16.08 13.16 -20.42
N THR A 105 15.62 12.42 -19.41
CA THR A 105 16.44 11.49 -18.63
C THR A 105 16.37 10.09 -19.22
N SER A 106 17.26 9.21 -18.79
CA SER A 106 17.24 7.79 -19.14
C SER A 106 16.24 6.95 -18.31
N ILE A 107 15.61 7.55 -17.30
CA ILE A 107 14.70 6.84 -16.38
C ILE A 107 13.39 6.49 -17.11
N PRO A 108 12.97 5.22 -17.13
CA PRO A 108 11.67 4.81 -17.65
C PRO A 108 10.49 5.54 -17.00
N LEU A 109 9.47 5.87 -17.78
CA LEU A 109 8.29 6.61 -17.32
C LEU A 109 7.06 5.72 -17.29
N HIS A 110 6.50 5.54 -16.10
CA HIS A 110 5.26 4.81 -15.85
C HIS A 110 4.12 5.81 -15.61
N LEU A 111 3.06 5.74 -16.41
CA LEU A 111 1.94 6.65 -16.31
C LEU A 111 1.04 6.31 -15.12
N SER A 112 0.91 7.24 -14.19
CA SER A 112 0.07 7.15 -12.99
C SER A 112 -1.42 7.08 -13.35
N VAL A 113 -2.20 6.40 -12.50
CA VAL A 113 -3.67 6.28 -12.60
C VAL A 113 -4.39 7.62 -12.67
N GLN A 114 -3.75 8.72 -12.24
CA GLN A 114 -4.29 10.09 -12.39
C GLN A 114 -4.52 10.51 -13.84
N ALA A 115 -3.83 9.89 -14.81
CA ALA A 115 -4.10 10.12 -16.22
C ALA A 115 -5.44 9.51 -16.69
N ASN A 116 -6.07 8.67 -15.86
CA ASN A 116 -7.39 8.06 -16.09
C ASN A 116 -7.50 7.34 -17.45
N ILE A 117 -6.60 6.41 -17.71
CA ILE A 117 -6.53 5.70 -18.99
C ILE A 117 -7.57 4.59 -19.06
N THR A 118 -8.48 4.70 -20.02
CA THR A 118 -9.63 3.79 -20.23
C THR A 118 -9.70 3.18 -21.63
N ASN A 119 -8.77 3.51 -22.53
CA ASN A 119 -8.81 3.06 -23.92
C ASN A 119 -7.40 2.94 -24.53
N THR A 120 -7.31 2.20 -25.64
CA THR A 120 -6.04 1.89 -26.32
C THR A 120 -5.43 3.09 -27.05
N GLU A 121 -6.24 3.99 -27.61
CA GLU A 121 -5.72 5.15 -28.36
C GLU A 121 -4.94 6.10 -27.45
N SER A 122 -5.39 6.28 -26.20
CA SER A 122 -4.60 7.02 -25.21
C SER A 122 -3.23 6.38 -24.96
N LEU A 123 -3.14 5.04 -24.88
CA LEU A 123 -1.87 4.34 -24.69
C LEU A 123 -0.91 4.53 -25.86
N LYS A 124 -1.42 4.57 -27.11
CA LYS A 124 -0.62 4.87 -28.31
C LYS A 124 -0.02 6.26 -28.23
N LEU A 125 -0.83 7.27 -27.88
CA LEU A 125 -0.34 8.64 -27.70
C LEU A 125 0.71 8.71 -26.57
N TYR A 126 0.47 8.08 -25.43
CA TYR A 126 1.43 8.11 -24.32
C TYR A 126 2.74 7.38 -24.66
N LYS A 127 2.71 6.35 -25.50
CA LYS A 127 3.93 5.74 -26.02
C LYS A 127 4.77 6.72 -26.84
N GLU A 128 4.15 7.53 -27.69
CA GLU A 128 4.84 8.58 -28.47
C GLU A 128 5.50 9.62 -27.54
N LEU A 129 4.95 9.80 -26.33
CA LEU A 129 5.50 10.67 -25.29
C LEU A 129 6.56 9.99 -24.41
N GLY A 130 6.97 8.76 -24.72
CA GLY A 130 8.03 8.04 -24.00
C GLY A 130 7.57 7.24 -22.78
N ILE A 131 6.27 7.10 -22.54
CA ILE A 131 5.75 6.21 -21.49
C ILE A 131 5.99 4.75 -21.89
N THR A 132 6.49 3.94 -20.95
CA THR A 132 6.77 2.50 -21.13
C THR A 132 5.73 1.58 -20.48
N ARG A 133 5.04 2.07 -19.45
CA ARG A 133 3.98 1.36 -18.71
C ARG A 133 2.87 2.32 -18.31
N ALA A 134 1.62 1.87 -18.29
CA ALA A 134 0.50 2.68 -17.83
C ALA A 134 -0.36 1.97 -16.78
N VAL A 135 -0.63 2.67 -15.67
CA VAL A 135 -1.61 2.24 -14.68
C VAL A 135 -3.01 2.56 -15.19
N LEU A 136 -3.79 1.52 -15.47
CA LEU A 136 -5.14 1.67 -15.98
C LEU A 136 -6.11 2.20 -14.93
N SER A 137 -7.17 2.85 -15.43
CA SER A 137 -8.31 3.31 -14.63
C SER A 137 -8.93 2.14 -13.85
N ARG A 138 -9.28 2.40 -12.58
CA ARG A 138 -9.90 1.43 -11.66
C ARG A 138 -11.39 1.22 -11.92
N GLU A 139 -11.92 1.95 -12.90
CA GLU A 139 -13.30 1.94 -13.36
C GLU A 139 -13.50 0.95 -14.54
N LEU A 140 -12.43 0.35 -15.05
CA LEU A 140 -12.50 -0.67 -16.10
C LEU A 140 -12.93 -2.03 -15.57
N SER A 141 -13.72 -2.74 -16.37
CA SER A 141 -13.98 -4.17 -16.15
C SER A 141 -12.78 -5.02 -16.57
N LEU A 142 -12.71 -6.27 -16.08
CA LEU A 142 -11.67 -7.21 -16.48
C LEU A 142 -11.68 -7.45 -18.01
N ASP A 143 -12.87 -7.52 -18.61
CA ASP A 143 -13.01 -7.70 -20.06
C ASP A 143 -12.46 -6.50 -20.83
N ASN A 144 -12.68 -5.28 -20.36
CA ASN A 144 -12.06 -4.10 -20.97
C ASN A 144 -10.55 -4.11 -20.81
N ILE A 145 -10.03 -4.50 -19.65
CA ILE A 145 -8.58 -4.64 -19.42
C ILE A 145 -7.99 -5.66 -20.39
N LYS A 146 -8.62 -6.83 -20.57
CA LYS A 146 -8.21 -7.86 -21.55
C LYS A 146 -8.15 -7.31 -22.98
N GLN A 147 -9.18 -6.55 -23.38
CA GLN A 147 -9.24 -5.93 -24.71
C GLN A 147 -8.15 -4.87 -24.91
N ILE A 148 -7.90 -4.04 -23.89
CA ILE A 148 -6.85 -3.03 -23.91
C ILE A 148 -5.48 -3.70 -23.96
N LYS A 149 -5.21 -4.68 -23.10
CA LYS A 149 -3.93 -5.39 -23.04
C LYS A 149 -3.57 -6.03 -24.37
N LYS A 150 -4.54 -6.66 -25.06
CA LYS A 150 -4.33 -7.28 -26.38
C LYS A 150 -3.79 -6.30 -27.43
N ASN A 151 -4.20 -5.03 -27.37
CA ASN A 151 -3.85 -4.01 -28.36
C ASN A 151 -2.87 -2.97 -27.81
N SER A 152 -2.43 -3.11 -26.56
CA SER A 152 -1.61 -2.11 -25.88
C SER A 152 -0.22 -2.08 -26.50
N PRO A 153 0.30 -0.88 -26.83
CA PRO A 153 1.64 -0.75 -27.37
C PRO A 153 2.73 -0.63 -26.27
N ILE A 154 2.33 -0.64 -25.00
CA ILE A 154 3.13 -0.49 -23.77
C ILE A 154 2.65 -1.44 -22.67
N GLU A 155 3.41 -1.58 -21.59
CA GLU A 155 2.99 -2.39 -20.44
C GLU A 155 1.75 -1.82 -19.74
N ILE A 156 0.96 -2.71 -19.16
CA ILE A 156 -0.28 -2.44 -18.46
C ILE A 156 -0.11 -2.84 -16.99
N GLU A 157 -0.38 -1.89 -16.11
CA GLU A 157 -0.44 -2.10 -14.66
C GLU A 157 -1.87 -1.89 -14.16
N THR A 158 -2.33 -2.71 -13.23
CA THR A 158 -3.64 -2.54 -12.60
C THR A 158 -3.57 -2.67 -11.09
N PHE A 159 -4.48 -1.98 -10.39
CA PHE A 159 -4.63 -2.18 -8.96
C PHE A 159 -5.34 -3.49 -8.68
N VAL A 160 -4.84 -4.25 -7.70
CA VAL A 160 -5.45 -5.50 -7.23
C VAL A 160 -5.90 -5.46 -5.77
N HIS A 161 -5.43 -4.48 -5.00
CA HIS A 161 -5.77 -4.33 -3.60
C HIS A 161 -5.80 -2.86 -3.14
N GLY A 162 -6.64 -2.58 -2.15
CA GLY A 162 -6.59 -1.37 -1.32
C GLY A 162 -7.62 -0.30 -1.68
N ALA A 163 -7.38 0.91 -1.22
CA ALA A 163 -8.39 1.97 -1.17
C ALA A 163 -8.97 2.39 -2.53
N MET A 164 -10.30 2.28 -2.71
CA MET A 164 -11.02 2.81 -3.88
C MET A 164 -11.42 4.30 -3.69
N CYS A 165 -11.59 5.02 -4.82
CA CYS A 165 -12.07 6.40 -4.87
C CYS A 165 -13.56 6.46 -5.23
N VAL A 166 -14.29 7.48 -4.74
CA VAL A 166 -15.71 7.75 -5.12
C VAL A 166 -15.82 8.63 -6.35
N ALA A 167 -14.85 9.53 -6.54
CA ALA A 167 -14.72 10.29 -7.78
C ALA A 167 -13.84 9.54 -8.77
N ILE A 168 -13.96 9.88 -10.07
CA ILE A 168 -13.06 9.41 -11.13
C ILE A 168 -11.63 9.51 -10.61
N SER A 169 -10.95 8.36 -10.54
CA SER A 169 -9.70 8.17 -9.83
C SER A 169 -8.71 9.33 -10.05
N GLY A 170 -8.47 10.13 -8.99
CA GLY A 170 -7.47 11.20 -9.00
C GLY A 170 -7.98 12.61 -9.32
N ARG A 171 -9.30 12.85 -9.44
CA ARG A 171 -9.90 14.19 -9.56
C ARG A 171 -10.91 14.45 -8.45
N CYS A 172 -10.43 14.92 -7.30
CA CYS A 172 -11.27 15.17 -6.12
C CYS A 172 -11.25 16.64 -5.72
N PHE A 173 -12.43 17.26 -5.61
CA PHE A 173 -12.58 18.66 -5.17
C PHE A 173 -12.91 18.80 -3.68
N LEU A 174 -13.28 17.71 -3.01
CA LEU A 174 -13.78 17.77 -1.63
C LEU A 174 -12.76 18.37 -0.65
N SER A 175 -11.48 17.99 -0.72
CA SER A 175 -10.47 18.57 0.19
C SER A 175 -10.25 20.05 -0.05
N SER A 176 -10.32 20.49 -1.31
CA SER A 176 -10.17 21.90 -1.66
C SER A 176 -11.35 22.70 -1.15
N TYR A 177 -12.56 22.16 -1.32
CA TYR A 177 -13.79 22.83 -0.94
C TYR A 177 -13.96 22.96 0.58
N PHE A 178 -13.66 21.90 1.35
CA PHE A 178 -13.91 21.90 2.79
C PHE A 178 -12.75 22.42 3.65
N TYR A 179 -11.51 22.35 3.15
CA TYR A 179 -10.33 22.60 3.99
C TYR A 179 -9.26 23.48 3.32
N ASP A 180 -9.53 24.02 2.12
CA ASP A 180 -8.52 24.73 1.33
C ASP A 180 -7.22 23.91 1.19
N ARG A 181 -7.37 22.62 0.89
CA ARG A 181 -6.25 21.69 0.62
C ARG A 181 -6.45 20.98 -0.70
N ASN A 182 -5.47 21.06 -1.60
CA ASN A 182 -5.62 20.50 -2.94
C ASN A 182 -5.29 19.01 -2.97
N ALA A 183 -6.32 18.17 -3.04
CA ALA A 183 -6.15 16.71 -3.13
C ALA A 183 -5.37 16.26 -4.37
N ASN A 184 -5.40 17.04 -5.45
CA ASN A 184 -4.67 16.76 -6.69
C ASN A 184 -3.19 17.19 -6.61
N CYS A 185 -2.81 17.93 -5.57
CA CYS A 185 -1.43 18.32 -5.25
C CYS A 185 -0.87 17.58 -4.02
N GLY A 186 -1.48 16.45 -3.64
CA GLY A 186 -0.99 15.61 -2.54
C GLY A 186 -1.46 15.98 -1.13
N GLU A 187 -2.36 16.97 -1.01
CA GLU A 187 -2.90 17.42 0.28
C GLU A 187 -4.26 16.80 0.63
N CYS A 188 -4.55 15.60 0.14
CA CYS A 188 -5.86 14.98 0.33
C CYS A 188 -6.10 14.63 1.82
N LEU A 189 -6.99 15.38 2.49
CA LEU A 189 -7.45 15.13 3.86
C LEU A 189 -8.56 14.07 3.96
N GLN A 190 -8.84 13.38 2.87
CA GLN A 190 -9.82 12.29 2.80
C GLN A 190 -11.23 12.64 3.33
N PRO A 191 -11.84 13.80 3.00
CA PRO A 191 -13.21 14.14 3.41
C PRO A 191 -14.22 13.06 3.01
N CYS A 192 -14.10 12.45 1.83
CA CYS A 192 -14.95 11.33 1.42
C CYS A 192 -14.95 10.14 2.40
N ARG A 193 -13.98 10.09 3.31
CA ARG A 193 -13.78 9.02 4.29
C ARG A 193 -14.26 9.39 5.71
N GLN A 194 -14.79 10.60 5.90
CA GLN A 194 -15.36 11.08 7.16
C GLN A 194 -16.84 10.70 7.29
N GLU A 195 -17.41 10.93 8.47
CA GLU A 195 -18.85 10.81 8.71
C GLU A 195 -19.57 12.01 8.08
N TRP A 196 -20.68 11.74 7.39
CA TRP A 196 -21.45 12.78 6.70
C TRP A 196 -22.93 12.67 7.05
N VAL A 197 -23.54 13.82 7.30
CA VAL A 197 -25.00 13.97 7.29
C VAL A 197 -25.40 14.61 5.97
N LEU A 198 -26.13 13.86 5.12
CA LEU A 198 -26.67 14.39 3.89
C LEU A 198 -28.04 15.04 4.17
N LYS A 199 -28.16 16.36 3.95
CA LYS A 199 -29.43 17.09 4.06
C LYS A 199 -29.90 17.55 2.67
N SER A 200 -31.06 17.07 2.23
CA SER A 200 -31.70 17.51 0.98
C SER A 200 -32.29 18.92 1.16
N THR A 201 -32.10 19.81 0.18
CA THR A 201 -32.65 21.19 0.20
C THR A 201 -34.03 21.31 -0.44
N GLU A 202 -34.54 20.25 -1.07
CA GLU A 202 -35.78 20.29 -1.87
C GLU A 202 -36.86 19.27 -1.44
N GLU A 203 -36.81 18.75 -0.21
CA GLU A 203 -37.77 17.74 0.33
C GLU A 203 -37.96 16.48 -0.54
N LYS A 204 -37.12 16.23 -1.55
CA LYS A 204 -37.01 14.92 -2.17
C LYS A 204 -36.19 14.04 -1.26
N GLU A 205 -36.88 13.10 -0.63
CA GLU A 205 -36.33 12.11 0.29
C GLU A 205 -35.28 11.27 -0.45
N VAL A 206 -34.01 11.44 -0.07
CA VAL A 206 -32.96 10.48 -0.45
C VAL A 206 -32.92 9.45 0.67
N ILE A 207 -33.70 8.37 0.50
CA ILE A 207 -33.66 7.25 1.44
C ILE A 207 -32.36 6.48 1.22
N LEU A 208 -31.36 6.79 2.06
CA LEU A 208 -30.18 5.95 2.23
C LEU A 208 -30.61 4.74 3.06
N THR A 209 -31.01 3.66 2.39
CA THR A 209 -31.36 2.42 3.09
C THR A 209 -30.10 1.83 3.73
N THR A 210 -30.14 1.74 5.05
CA THR A 210 -29.14 1.06 5.87
C THR A 210 -29.11 -0.43 5.49
N PRO A 211 -27.94 -1.07 5.39
CA PRO A 211 -27.85 -2.48 5.73
C PRO A 211 -28.22 -2.61 7.20
N GLU A 212 -29.01 -3.64 7.54
CA GLU A 212 -29.42 -3.99 8.90
C GLU A 212 -28.26 -3.78 9.89
N ASN A 213 -28.45 -2.90 10.89
CA ASN A 213 -27.57 -2.64 12.05
C ASN A 213 -26.72 -1.34 12.11
N ASN A 214 -27.01 -0.25 11.38
CA ASN A 214 -26.28 1.03 11.61
C ASN A 214 -27.17 2.29 11.58
N SER A 215 -26.81 3.32 12.37
CA SER A 215 -27.45 4.65 12.31
C SER A 215 -26.90 5.48 11.14
N ILE A 216 -27.77 6.26 10.50
CA ILE A 216 -27.40 7.14 9.37
C ILE A 216 -26.42 8.25 9.82
N GLU A 217 -26.50 8.67 11.08
CA GLU A 217 -25.71 9.78 11.66
C GLU A 217 -24.20 9.52 11.71
N HIS A 218 -23.76 8.26 11.73
CA HIS A 218 -22.34 7.87 11.75
C HIS A 218 -21.89 7.16 10.47
N SER A 219 -22.65 7.33 9.38
CA SER A 219 -22.37 6.61 8.13
C SER A 219 -21.30 7.33 7.28
N ARG A 220 -20.30 6.57 6.82
CA ARG A 220 -19.27 7.05 5.88
C ARG A 220 -19.77 6.90 4.43
N LEU A 221 -20.79 7.69 4.09
CA LEU A 221 -21.56 7.63 2.83
C LEU A 221 -20.72 7.68 1.55
N LEU A 222 -19.59 8.39 1.60
CA LEU A 222 -18.70 8.58 0.45
C LEU A 222 -17.43 7.72 0.56
N SER A 223 -17.42 6.68 1.38
CA SER A 223 -16.31 5.73 1.44
C SER A 223 -16.73 4.44 0.74
N PRO A 224 -16.10 4.07 -0.39
CA PRO A 224 -16.32 2.77 -0.99
C PRO A 224 -15.62 1.71 -0.12
N ARG A 225 -15.99 0.45 -0.31
CA ARG A 225 -15.19 -0.69 0.16
C ARG A 225 -13.85 -0.72 -0.57
N ASP A 226 -12.85 -1.29 0.07
CA ASP A 226 -11.52 -1.43 -0.52
C ASP A 226 -11.52 -2.55 -1.56
N LEU A 227 -10.70 -2.39 -2.61
CA LEU A 227 -10.49 -3.40 -3.63
C LEU A 227 -9.78 -4.60 -3.02
N CYS A 228 -10.24 -5.81 -3.33
CA CYS A 228 -9.50 -7.03 -3.07
C CYS A 228 -9.79 -8.05 -4.15
N LEU A 229 -8.76 -8.43 -4.90
CA LEU A 229 -8.84 -9.39 -6.00
C LEU A 229 -8.06 -10.68 -5.70
N ILE A 230 -7.79 -10.99 -4.43
CA ILE A 230 -6.99 -12.15 -4.02
C ILE A 230 -7.59 -13.48 -4.51
N GLU A 231 -8.93 -13.57 -4.55
CA GLU A 231 -9.67 -14.74 -5.06
C GLU A 231 -9.62 -14.84 -6.60
N HIS A 232 -9.15 -13.79 -7.27
CA HIS A 232 -9.23 -13.61 -8.72
C HIS A 232 -7.85 -13.55 -9.38
N ILE A 233 -6.78 -13.98 -8.68
CA ILE A 233 -5.44 -14.05 -9.26
C ILE A 233 -5.41 -14.85 -10.58
N PRO A 234 -6.09 -16.01 -10.72
CA PRO A 234 -6.15 -16.71 -12.01
C PRO A 234 -6.69 -15.83 -13.15
N ASP A 235 -7.83 -15.18 -12.94
CA ASP A 235 -8.50 -14.34 -13.93
C ASP A 235 -7.61 -13.17 -14.39
N LEU A 236 -6.86 -12.58 -13.45
CA LEU A 236 -5.94 -11.48 -13.69
C LEU A 236 -4.68 -11.91 -14.43
N MET A 237 -4.13 -13.07 -14.08
CA MET A 237 -2.97 -13.68 -14.74
C MET A 237 -3.30 -14.13 -16.17
N ASP A 238 -4.50 -14.67 -16.38
CA ASP A 238 -5.01 -15.04 -17.70
C ASP A 238 -5.28 -13.82 -18.58
N ALA A 239 -5.60 -12.66 -17.98
CA ALA A 239 -5.68 -11.39 -18.68
C ALA A 239 -4.32 -10.84 -19.16
N LYS A 240 -3.20 -11.48 -18.78
CA LYS A 240 -1.82 -11.11 -19.14
C LYS A 240 -1.47 -9.68 -18.74
N ILE A 241 -1.98 -9.21 -17.59
CA ILE A 241 -1.56 -7.94 -16.99
C ILE A 241 -0.07 -8.04 -16.62
N ASP A 242 0.72 -6.99 -16.87
CA ASP A 242 2.17 -7.04 -16.68
C ASP A 242 2.58 -6.78 -15.22
N ALA A 243 1.83 -5.91 -14.53
CA ALA A 243 2.10 -5.57 -13.14
C ALA A 243 0.82 -5.44 -12.28
N PHE A 244 0.84 -6.04 -11.10
CA PHE A 244 -0.17 -5.90 -10.06
C PHE A 244 0.28 -4.87 -9.04
N LYS A 245 -0.46 -3.75 -8.95
CA LYS A 245 -0.20 -2.68 -8.00
C LYS A 245 -1.02 -2.87 -6.72
N LEU A 246 -0.34 -2.84 -5.58
CA LEU A 246 -0.99 -2.78 -4.27
C LEU A 246 -1.16 -1.31 -3.86
N GLU A 247 -2.38 -0.85 -3.57
CA GLU A 247 -2.58 0.49 -2.99
C GLU A 247 -2.27 0.47 -1.48
N GLY A 248 -1.70 1.56 -0.96
CA GLY A 248 -1.34 1.61 0.45
C GLY A 248 -0.16 2.52 0.78
N ARG A 249 0.20 3.51 -0.06
CA ARG A 249 1.38 4.36 0.20
C ARG A 249 1.29 5.19 1.50
N ALA A 250 0.11 5.31 2.08
CA ALA A 250 -0.14 5.94 3.38
C ALA A 250 -0.23 4.93 4.55
N ARG A 251 -0.07 3.63 4.30
CA ARG A 251 -0.27 2.56 5.29
C ARG A 251 1.03 2.24 6.02
N ALA A 252 0.89 1.68 7.21
CA ALA A 252 2.01 1.29 8.05
C ALA A 252 2.69 0.01 7.52
N ALA A 253 3.92 -0.25 7.97
CA ALA A 253 4.75 -1.36 7.51
C ALA A 253 4.09 -2.75 7.71
N ASP A 254 3.27 -2.93 8.73
CA ASP A 254 2.52 -4.17 8.97
C ASP A 254 1.45 -4.43 7.91
N TYR A 255 0.75 -3.38 7.45
CA TYR A 255 -0.16 -3.51 6.30
C TYR A 255 0.60 -3.92 5.04
N VAL A 256 1.74 -3.27 4.77
CA VAL A 256 2.56 -3.55 3.58
C VAL A 256 3.08 -4.99 3.62
N ALA A 257 3.60 -5.45 4.75
CA ALA A 257 4.06 -6.82 4.93
C ALA A 257 2.93 -7.83 4.66
N THR A 258 1.80 -7.71 5.37
CA THR A 258 0.68 -8.64 5.25
C THR A 258 0.10 -8.69 3.84
N VAL A 259 -0.15 -7.53 3.22
CA VAL A 259 -0.77 -7.49 1.89
C VAL A 259 0.20 -8.02 0.83
N THR A 260 1.46 -7.61 0.87
CA THR A 260 2.47 -8.09 -0.09
C THR A 260 2.63 -9.61 0.01
N ASN A 261 2.77 -10.15 1.23
CA ASN A 261 2.90 -11.59 1.45
C ASN A 261 1.70 -12.39 0.92
N CYS A 262 0.47 -11.93 1.18
CA CYS A 262 -0.73 -12.62 0.70
C CYS A 262 -0.77 -12.65 -0.84
N TYR A 263 -0.53 -11.51 -1.49
CA TYR A 263 -0.56 -11.45 -2.95
C TYR A 263 0.61 -12.21 -3.60
N ARG A 264 1.82 -12.12 -3.06
CA ARG A 264 2.97 -12.89 -3.54
C ARG A 264 2.71 -14.39 -3.42
N SER A 265 2.23 -14.86 -2.26
CA SER A 265 1.86 -16.26 -2.04
C SER A 265 0.81 -16.75 -3.04
N ALA A 266 -0.20 -15.93 -3.33
CA ALA A 266 -1.25 -16.28 -4.28
C ALA A 266 -0.75 -16.32 -5.74
N ILE A 267 0.12 -15.37 -6.13
CA ILE A 267 0.75 -15.38 -7.45
C ILE A 267 1.67 -16.60 -7.59
N ASP A 268 2.51 -16.89 -6.59
CA ASP A 268 3.41 -18.05 -6.60
C ASP A 268 2.64 -19.37 -6.69
N LEU A 269 1.52 -19.49 -5.96
CA LEU A 269 0.67 -20.67 -6.03
C LEU A 269 0.15 -20.89 -7.47
N TYR A 270 -0.34 -19.82 -8.10
CA TYR A 270 -0.82 -19.89 -9.48
C TYR A 270 0.32 -20.20 -10.47
N GLU A 271 1.47 -19.54 -10.35
CA GLU A 271 2.64 -19.77 -11.22
C GLU A 271 3.24 -21.16 -11.06
N SER A 272 3.11 -21.78 -9.90
CA SER A 272 3.53 -23.17 -9.67
C SER A 272 2.61 -24.21 -10.31
N GLY A 273 1.46 -23.80 -10.86
CA GLY A 273 0.45 -24.69 -11.45
C GLY A 273 -0.39 -25.44 -10.40
N LYS A 274 -0.37 -25.01 -9.14
CA LYS A 274 -1.00 -25.70 -8.01
C LYS A 274 -2.20 -24.95 -7.43
N TRP A 275 -2.72 -23.94 -8.15
CA TRP A 275 -3.87 -23.16 -7.71
C TRP A 275 -5.06 -24.05 -7.35
N ASP A 276 -5.53 -24.85 -8.29
CA ASP A 276 -6.72 -25.71 -8.12
C ASP A 276 -6.55 -26.78 -7.03
N GLU A 277 -5.31 -27.10 -6.62
CA GLU A 277 -5.02 -28.10 -5.60
C GLU A 277 -5.05 -27.53 -4.18
N TYR A 278 -4.60 -26.29 -3.97
CA TYR A 278 -4.41 -25.71 -2.61
C TYR A 278 -5.18 -24.41 -2.35
N SER A 279 -5.82 -23.80 -3.37
CA SER A 279 -6.49 -22.50 -3.18
C SER A 279 -7.61 -22.56 -2.15
N ASP A 280 -8.37 -23.65 -2.09
CA ASP A 280 -9.49 -23.80 -1.15
C ASP A 280 -9.04 -23.76 0.32
N GLU A 281 -7.82 -24.23 0.61
CA GLU A 281 -7.22 -24.19 1.94
C GLU A 281 -6.59 -22.83 2.24
N LEU A 282 -5.91 -22.22 1.25
CA LEU A 282 -5.10 -21.02 1.45
C LEU A 282 -5.91 -19.71 1.35
N LEU A 283 -6.94 -19.65 0.50
CA LEU A 283 -7.77 -18.46 0.30
C LEU A 283 -8.44 -17.98 1.60
N PRO A 284 -9.05 -18.84 2.44
CA PRO A 284 -9.59 -18.40 3.73
C PRO A 284 -8.54 -17.73 4.62
N ASN A 285 -7.32 -18.27 4.65
CA ASN A 285 -6.21 -17.74 5.43
C ASN A 285 -5.76 -16.37 4.92
N TRP A 286 -5.56 -16.21 3.60
CA TRP A 286 -5.21 -14.90 3.03
C TRP A 286 -6.30 -13.86 3.27
N LYS A 287 -7.58 -14.23 3.13
CA LYS A 287 -8.70 -13.33 3.41
C LYS A 287 -8.74 -12.92 4.88
N HIS A 288 -8.49 -13.86 5.80
CA HIS A 288 -8.37 -13.58 7.22
C HIS A 288 -7.23 -12.58 7.49
N GLU A 289 -6.02 -12.85 6.99
CA GLU A 289 -4.86 -11.97 7.17
C GLU A 289 -5.09 -10.56 6.59
N LEU A 290 -5.61 -10.46 5.37
CA LEU A 290 -5.97 -9.18 4.74
C LEU A 290 -7.05 -8.43 5.53
N SER A 291 -8.02 -9.15 6.09
CA SER A 291 -9.05 -8.55 6.95
C SER A 291 -8.49 -8.06 8.30
N SER A 292 -7.35 -8.61 8.73
CA SER A 292 -6.78 -8.30 10.03
C SER A 292 -6.14 -6.91 10.08
N VAL A 293 -5.56 -6.47 8.97
CA VAL A 293 -4.95 -5.15 8.79
C VAL A 293 -5.98 -4.11 8.36
N PHE A 294 -5.58 -2.83 8.34
CA PHE A 294 -6.49 -1.73 7.96
C PHE A 294 -7.18 -2.01 6.63
N ASN A 295 -8.51 -2.09 6.66
CA ASN A 295 -9.35 -2.21 5.48
C ASN A 295 -10.73 -1.62 5.78
N ARG A 296 -11.54 -1.43 4.75
CA ARG A 296 -12.90 -0.90 4.85
C ARG A 296 -13.93 -1.86 4.28
N GLY A 297 -13.75 -3.14 4.59
CA GLY A 297 -14.40 -4.23 3.89
C GLY A 297 -13.93 -4.32 2.44
N PHE A 298 -14.21 -5.47 1.83
CA PHE A 298 -13.75 -5.77 0.48
C PHE A 298 -14.87 -5.76 -0.54
N ASP A 299 -14.53 -5.35 -1.76
CA ASP A 299 -15.30 -5.48 -2.98
C ASP A 299 -14.34 -5.73 -4.17
N THR A 300 -14.85 -6.25 -5.27
CA THR A 300 -14.06 -6.49 -6.48
C THR A 300 -13.92 -5.24 -7.36
N GLY A 301 -14.53 -4.12 -6.95
CA GLY A 301 -14.56 -2.90 -7.75
C GLY A 301 -15.24 -3.14 -9.09
N PHE A 302 -14.81 -2.43 -10.12
CA PHE A 302 -15.42 -2.46 -11.45
C PHE A 302 -15.10 -3.72 -12.26
N TYR A 303 -14.20 -4.59 -11.78
CA TYR A 303 -13.68 -5.74 -12.54
C TYR A 303 -14.80 -6.69 -13.01
N TYR A 304 -15.78 -6.97 -12.14
CA TYR A 304 -16.88 -7.90 -12.42
C TYR A 304 -18.27 -7.27 -12.38
N ARG A 305 -18.39 -6.07 -11.81
CA ARG A 305 -19.67 -5.36 -11.66
C ARG A 305 -19.44 -3.90 -11.32
N THR A 306 -20.45 -3.06 -11.47
CA THR A 306 -20.40 -1.72 -10.88
C THR A 306 -20.51 -1.81 -9.35
N PRO A 307 -19.54 -1.29 -8.57
CA PRO A 307 -19.61 -1.31 -7.12
C PRO A 307 -20.73 -0.38 -6.63
N LYS A 308 -21.57 -0.90 -5.73
CA LYS A 308 -22.68 -0.14 -5.11
C LYS A 308 -22.54 -0.04 -3.59
N LYS A 309 -21.57 -0.75 -3.00
CA LYS A 309 -21.43 -0.87 -1.55
C LYS A 309 -20.43 0.14 -1.01
N THR A 310 -20.89 0.92 -0.05
CA THR A 310 -20.04 1.78 0.78
C THR A 310 -19.50 0.99 1.98
N SER A 311 -18.52 1.58 2.67
CA SER A 311 -17.99 1.10 3.93
C SER A 311 -18.45 1.98 5.07
N PHE A 312 -18.61 1.38 6.24
CA PHE A 312 -19.01 2.08 7.46
C PHE A 312 -17.80 2.51 8.28
N ASP A 313 -16.86 1.62 8.60
CA ASP A 313 -15.63 1.94 9.35
C ASP A 313 -14.42 1.11 8.90
N ASN A 314 -13.25 1.42 9.45
CA ASN A 314 -12.09 0.56 9.52
C ASN A 314 -12.46 -0.78 10.17
N LYS A 315 -12.10 -1.88 9.52
CA LYS A 315 -12.34 -3.25 9.97
C LYS A 315 -11.08 -3.98 10.43
N ALA A 316 -9.98 -3.25 10.70
CA ALA A 316 -8.81 -3.86 11.30
C ALA A 316 -9.21 -4.60 12.59
N THR A 317 -8.67 -5.80 12.78
CA THR A 317 -9.02 -6.67 13.93
C THR A 317 -8.18 -6.38 15.16
N TYR A 318 -7.18 -5.50 15.05
CA TYR A 318 -6.26 -5.18 16.13
C TYR A 318 -5.82 -3.73 16.12
N LYS A 319 -5.37 -3.27 17.30
CA LYS A 319 -4.60 -2.04 17.49
C LYS A 319 -3.18 -2.37 17.95
N LYS A 320 -2.24 -1.49 17.64
CA LYS A 320 -0.85 -1.57 18.10
C LYS A 320 -0.69 -0.78 19.39
N LEU A 321 -0.26 -1.44 20.46
CA LEU A 321 0.16 -0.78 21.70
C LEU A 321 1.68 -0.70 21.71
N ASP A 322 2.26 0.50 21.84
CA ASP A 322 3.71 0.68 21.96
C ASP A 322 4.18 0.20 23.34
N ILE A 323 5.02 -0.85 23.38
CA ILE A 323 5.39 -1.52 24.64
C ILE A 323 6.89 -1.59 24.89
N GLY A 324 7.73 -1.28 23.90
CA GLY A 324 9.16 -1.38 24.07
C GLY A 324 9.99 -1.09 22.83
N GLN A 325 11.29 -1.30 22.98
CA GLN A 325 12.28 -1.14 21.92
C GLN A 325 13.35 -2.24 22.00
N VAL A 326 13.79 -2.74 20.86
CA VAL A 326 14.92 -3.68 20.78
C VAL A 326 16.23 -2.95 21.15
N THR A 327 16.96 -3.45 22.13
CA THR A 327 18.26 -2.94 22.56
C THR A 327 19.41 -3.80 22.05
N ASN A 328 19.17 -5.07 21.77
CA ASN A 328 20.18 -5.96 21.19
C ASN A 328 19.53 -7.15 20.46
N PHE A 329 20.27 -7.77 19.53
CA PHE A 329 19.86 -9.03 18.89
C PHE A 329 20.99 -10.05 18.87
N TYR A 330 20.86 -11.10 19.66
CA TYR A 330 21.79 -12.21 19.77
C TYR A 330 21.57 -13.22 18.62
N LYS A 331 22.14 -12.92 17.44
CA LYS A 331 21.98 -13.70 16.19
C LYS A 331 22.16 -15.21 16.33
N LYS A 332 23.12 -15.68 17.14
CA LYS A 332 23.42 -17.12 17.28
C LYS A 332 22.27 -17.94 17.88
N ILE A 333 21.48 -17.32 18.75
CA ILE A 333 20.38 -17.97 19.47
C ILE A 333 19.00 -17.40 19.08
N ASN A 334 18.98 -16.44 18.15
CA ASN A 334 17.78 -15.74 17.68
C ASN A 334 16.98 -15.11 18.82
N VAL A 335 17.67 -14.41 19.73
CA VAL A 335 17.05 -13.73 20.87
C VAL A 335 17.18 -12.21 20.72
N ALA A 336 16.04 -11.52 20.74
CA ALA A 336 15.97 -10.07 20.86
C ALA A 336 15.93 -9.69 22.35
N GLU A 337 16.83 -8.79 22.75
CA GLU A 337 16.73 -8.08 24.02
C GLU A 337 15.84 -6.86 23.81
N ILE A 338 14.78 -6.76 24.59
CA ILE A 338 13.77 -5.72 24.46
C ILE A 338 13.67 -4.98 25.79
N LYS A 339 13.80 -3.66 25.76
CA LYS A 339 13.48 -2.78 26.88
C LYS A 339 11.98 -2.51 26.86
N LEU A 340 11.25 -3.07 27.82
CA LEU A 340 9.81 -2.88 27.97
C LEU A 340 9.49 -1.66 28.85
N TRP A 341 8.41 -0.96 28.50
CA TRP A 341 7.74 0.06 29.33
C TRP A 341 6.23 -0.21 29.50
N ALA A 342 5.77 -1.39 29.07
CA ALA A 342 4.41 -1.86 29.30
C ALA A 342 4.41 -3.39 29.49
N ASP A 343 3.25 -3.93 29.86
CA ASP A 343 3.10 -5.35 30.19
C ASP A 343 3.14 -6.25 28.95
N LEU A 344 3.87 -7.35 29.08
CA LEU A 344 3.97 -8.44 28.11
C LEU A 344 3.85 -9.80 28.79
N LYS A 345 3.11 -10.73 28.16
CA LYS A 345 2.90 -12.10 28.65
C LYS A 345 3.22 -13.12 27.57
N ILE A 346 3.55 -14.35 27.98
CA ILE A 346 3.60 -15.48 27.05
C ILE A 346 2.21 -15.65 26.40
N GLY A 347 2.19 -15.85 25.08
CA GLY A 347 0.99 -15.89 24.24
C GLY A 347 0.59 -14.55 23.63
N ASP A 348 1.15 -13.42 24.10
CA ASP A 348 0.97 -12.14 23.40
C ASP A 348 1.64 -12.19 22.02
N THR A 349 1.09 -11.44 21.07
CA THR A 349 1.70 -11.27 19.74
C THR A 349 2.39 -9.91 19.64
N LEU A 350 3.65 -9.92 19.24
CA LEU A 350 4.47 -8.75 18.99
C LEU A 350 4.46 -8.37 17.51
N ILE A 351 4.52 -7.07 17.24
CA ILE A 351 4.85 -6.50 15.94
C ILE A 351 6.13 -5.67 16.13
N ILE A 352 7.23 -6.10 15.53
CA ILE A 352 8.54 -5.45 15.62
C ILE A 352 8.82 -4.71 14.31
N GLN A 353 9.04 -3.39 14.37
CA GLN A 353 9.19 -2.54 13.18
C GLN A 353 10.47 -1.72 13.20
N GLY A 354 11.18 -1.73 12.07
CA GLY A 354 12.50 -1.12 11.93
C GLY A 354 12.84 -0.75 10.50
N ASN A 355 13.71 0.25 10.32
CA ASN A 355 14.03 0.76 8.99
C ASN A 355 14.72 -0.29 8.09
N LYS A 356 15.47 -1.23 8.69
CA LYS A 356 16.09 -2.38 7.98
C LYS A 356 15.39 -3.72 8.26
N THR A 357 14.47 -3.74 9.21
CA THR A 357 13.75 -4.94 9.67
C THR A 357 12.41 -5.10 8.96
N GLY A 358 11.80 -3.99 8.54
CA GLY A 358 10.47 -3.99 7.98
C GLY A 358 9.42 -4.08 9.08
N SER A 359 8.56 -5.09 8.99
CA SER A 359 7.57 -5.43 10.01
C SER A 359 7.52 -6.94 10.20
N ILE A 360 7.84 -7.40 11.40
CA ILE A 360 7.82 -8.82 11.78
C ILE A 360 6.73 -9.02 12.82
N THR A 361 5.91 -10.06 12.65
CA THR A 361 4.88 -10.45 13.63
C THR A 361 5.28 -11.78 14.27
N GLU A 362 5.36 -11.83 15.60
CA GLU A 362 5.76 -13.03 16.34
C GLU A 362 4.95 -13.24 17.61
N GLU A 363 4.58 -14.48 17.88
CA GLU A 363 3.98 -14.89 19.14
C GLU A 363 5.07 -15.12 20.20
N VAL A 364 4.89 -14.56 21.40
CA VAL A 364 5.80 -14.75 22.53
C VAL A 364 5.62 -16.15 23.11
N LYS A 365 6.42 -17.11 22.64
CA LYS A 365 6.40 -18.50 23.13
C LYS A 365 7.19 -18.70 24.43
N SER A 366 8.24 -17.90 24.62
CA SER A 366 9.10 -17.97 25.80
C SER A 366 9.84 -16.66 25.98
N MET A 367 10.07 -16.27 27.23
CA MET A 367 10.87 -15.10 27.54
C MET A 367 11.67 -15.24 28.84
N GLN A 368 12.77 -14.51 28.93
CA GLN A 368 13.68 -14.53 30.07
C GLN A 368 14.00 -13.13 30.59
N VAL A 369 14.13 -13.02 31.90
CA VAL A 369 14.64 -11.83 32.60
C VAL A 369 15.80 -12.31 33.47
N ASP A 370 16.97 -11.69 33.32
CA ASP A 370 18.21 -12.06 34.04
C ASP A 370 18.52 -13.56 33.98
N GLY A 371 18.32 -14.16 32.80
CA GLY A 371 18.57 -15.59 32.55
C GLY A 371 17.52 -16.56 33.13
N LYS A 372 16.45 -16.06 33.75
CA LYS A 372 15.36 -16.88 34.29
C LYS A 372 14.11 -16.78 33.43
N SER A 373 13.49 -17.92 33.12
CA SER A 373 12.21 -17.95 32.41
C SER A 373 11.10 -17.28 33.23
N VAL A 374 10.34 -16.40 32.58
CA VAL A 374 9.20 -15.69 33.19
C VAL A 374 7.95 -15.81 32.31
N LYS A 375 6.78 -15.77 32.93
CA LYS A 375 5.48 -15.81 32.22
C LYS A 375 4.95 -14.42 31.86
N GLU A 376 5.38 -13.40 32.60
CA GLU A 376 5.03 -12.00 32.39
C GLU A 376 6.21 -11.09 32.74
N ALA A 377 6.29 -9.94 32.06
CA ALA A 377 7.31 -8.92 32.28
C ALA A 377 6.74 -7.52 32.02
N SER A 378 7.22 -6.53 32.75
CA SER A 378 6.85 -5.11 32.61
C SER A 378 7.98 -4.23 33.12
N ASN A 379 8.19 -3.06 32.49
CA ASN A 379 9.18 -2.05 32.90
C ASN A 379 10.61 -2.58 33.13
N LYS A 380 11.06 -3.51 32.28
CA LYS A 380 12.37 -4.18 32.40
C LYS A 380 12.89 -4.68 31.05
N TYR A 381 14.13 -5.14 31.03
CA TYR A 381 14.71 -5.84 29.88
C TYR A 381 14.24 -7.28 29.85
N VAL A 382 13.89 -7.76 28.66
CA VAL A 382 13.46 -9.13 28.44
C VAL A 382 14.15 -9.71 27.20
N GLY A 383 14.62 -10.95 27.30
CA GLY A 383 15.09 -11.74 26.16
C GLY A 383 13.94 -12.56 25.57
N ILE A 384 13.63 -12.36 24.30
CA ILE A 384 12.55 -13.08 23.58
C ILE A 384 13.13 -13.73 22.33
N LYS A 385 12.76 -14.98 22.08
CA LYS A 385 13.15 -15.69 20.86
C LYS A 385 12.27 -15.24 19.69
N ILE A 386 12.88 -14.81 18.58
CA ILE A 386 12.24 -14.24 17.38
C ILE A 386 12.74 -15.02 16.16
N LYS A 387 11.90 -15.43 15.20
CA LYS A 387 12.38 -16.22 14.05
C LYS A 387 13.12 -15.36 13.01
N GLY A 388 12.76 -14.09 12.91
CA GLY A 388 13.40 -13.12 12.02
C GLY A 388 14.56 -12.38 12.67
N ILE A 389 15.31 -11.66 11.82
CA ILE A 389 16.40 -10.80 12.27
C ILE A 389 15.85 -9.42 12.59
N VAL A 390 16.04 -8.97 13.83
CA VAL A 390 15.70 -7.60 14.27
C VAL A 390 16.97 -6.77 14.48
N ARG A 391 16.80 -5.45 14.63
CA ARG A 391 17.87 -4.48 14.80
C ARG A 391 17.68 -3.67 16.07
N GLU A 392 18.78 -3.19 16.61
CA GLU A 392 18.76 -2.20 17.67
C GLU A 392 17.95 -0.99 17.23
N ASN A 393 17.17 -0.43 18.17
CA ASN A 393 16.21 0.66 18.00
C ASN A 393 14.90 0.30 17.28
N ASP A 394 14.69 -0.96 16.89
CA ASP A 394 13.40 -1.39 16.37
C ASP A 394 12.30 -1.20 17.42
N HIS A 395 11.17 -0.66 17.00
CA HIS A 395 10.01 -0.46 17.87
C HIS A 395 9.26 -1.76 18.06
N VAL A 396 8.82 -2.01 19.29
CA VAL A 396 8.09 -3.22 19.66
C VAL A 396 6.68 -2.83 20.07
N TYR A 397 5.71 -3.30 19.30
CA TYR A 397 4.31 -3.13 19.58
C TYR A 397 3.70 -4.45 20.02
N LYS A 398 2.72 -4.41 20.94
CA LYS A 398 1.81 -5.52 21.20
C LYS A 398 0.60 -5.41 20.28
N LYS A 399 0.26 -6.50 19.59
CA LYS A 399 -0.96 -6.67 18.78
C LYS A 399 -2.12 -6.98 19.73
N VAL A 400 -3.00 -6.00 19.95
CA VAL A 400 -4.15 -6.12 20.86
C VAL A 400 -5.43 -6.22 20.03
N PRO A 401 -6.24 -7.29 20.17
CA PRO A 401 -7.52 -7.41 19.47
C PRO A 401 -8.43 -6.20 19.75
N ILE A 402 -9.14 -5.75 18.72
CA ILE A 402 -10.26 -4.82 18.88
C ILE A 402 -11.47 -5.72 19.14
N ASN A 403 -11.89 -5.81 20.40
CA ASN A 403 -13.13 -6.51 20.73
C ASN A 403 -14.27 -5.73 20.06
N GLU A 404 -15.13 -6.44 19.33
CA GLU A 404 -16.44 -5.93 18.92
C GLU A 404 -17.24 -5.76 20.22
N GLU A 405 -17.46 -4.51 20.66
CA GLU A 405 -18.42 -4.18 21.72
C GLU A 405 -19.85 -4.35 21.22
#